data_AF-A0A163MDB7-F1
#
_entry.id   AF-A0A163MDB7-F1
#
_cell.length_a   1.000
_cell.length_b   1.000
_cell.length_c   1.000
_cell.angle_alpha   90.00
_cell.angle_beta   90.00
_cell.angle_gamma   90.00
#
_symmetry.space_group_name_H-M   'P 1'
#
loop_
_entity.id
_entity.type
_entity.pdbx_description
1 polymer ?
#
loop_
_entity_poly.entity_id
_entity_poly.type
_entity_poly.pdbx_seq_one_letter_code
_entity_poly.pdbx_strand_id
1 'polypeptide(L)'
;MSETTKLKPKYTALDIHNKEFDRSWLGYKEDQVNEFLDDIIKDYEIFNKIIKNLQEQNKEIPINNNSSTDYILMRIRELERYCFGRERG
;
A
#
# COMPACT_ATOMS: atom_id res chain seq x y z
N MET A 1 -14.27 -2.57 7.05
CA MET A 1 -12.85 -2.21 7.28
C MET A 1 -12.08 -3.52 7.41
N SER A 2 -11.37 -3.90 6.36
CA SER A 2 -10.82 -5.25 6.11
C SER A 2 -9.58 -5.55 6.96
N GLU A 3 -9.42 -6.82 7.33
CA GLU A 3 -8.37 -7.44 8.17
C GLU A 3 -6.91 -7.23 7.72
N THR A 4 -6.66 -6.55 6.61
CA THR A 4 -5.33 -6.41 5.99
C THR A 4 -4.35 -5.55 6.79
N THR A 5 -4.82 -4.75 7.75
CA THR A 5 -3.97 -3.84 8.56
C THR A 5 -3.15 -4.55 9.65
N LYS A 6 -3.29 -5.88 9.85
CA LYS A 6 -2.61 -6.61 10.93
C LYS A 6 -1.30 -7.30 10.56
N LEU A 7 -0.91 -7.36 9.29
CA LEU A 7 0.27 -8.10 8.86
C LEU A 7 1.46 -7.15 8.67
N LYS A 8 2.26 -6.98 9.73
CA LYS A 8 3.59 -6.37 9.64
C LYS A 8 4.61 -7.46 9.28
N PRO A 9 5.37 -7.33 8.18
CA PRO A 9 6.43 -8.29 7.86
C PRO A 9 7.45 -8.36 9.00
N LYS A 10 7.87 -9.57 9.36
CA LYS A 10 8.85 -9.82 10.43
C LYS A 10 10.27 -9.36 10.05
N TYR A 11 10.58 -9.37 8.75
CA TYR A 11 11.89 -9.03 8.20
C TYR A 11 11.74 -8.02 7.07
N THR A 12 12.69 -7.10 6.98
CA THR A 12 12.88 -6.19 5.83
C THR A 12 13.98 -6.71 4.92
N ALA A 13 14.07 -6.19 3.70
CA ALA A 13 15.17 -6.49 2.78
C ALA A 13 16.55 -6.20 3.41
N LEU A 14 16.64 -5.12 4.19
CA LEU A 14 17.87 -4.76 4.91
C LEU A 14 18.18 -5.74 6.06
N ASP A 15 17.16 -6.23 6.77
CA ASP A 15 17.34 -7.25 7.81
C ASP A 15 17.84 -8.58 7.22
N ILE A 16 17.40 -8.92 6.01
CA ILE A 16 17.83 -10.13 5.30
C ILE A 16 19.28 -9.96 4.79
N HIS A 17 19.61 -8.80 4.22
CA HIS A 17 20.96 -8.49 3.76
C HIS A 17 22.00 -8.53 4.89
N ASN A 18 21.65 -8.01 6.07
CA ASN A 18 22.56 -7.98 7.22
C ASN A 18 22.52 -9.27 8.05
N LYS A 19 21.86 -10.33 7.56
CA LYS A 19 21.68 -11.56 8.33
C LYS A 19 22.94 -12.42 8.27
N GLU A 20 23.59 -12.59 9.41
CA GLU A 20 24.67 -13.56 9.57
C GLU A 20 24.13 -14.89 10.12
N PHE A 21 24.70 -16.00 9.63
CA PHE A 21 24.39 -17.36 10.06
C PHE A 21 25.61 -18.01 10.71
N ASP A 22 25.40 -18.69 11.83
CA ASP A 22 26.46 -19.46 12.48
C ASP A 22 26.90 -20.63 11.60
N ARG A 23 28.22 -20.83 11.48
CA ARG A 23 28.79 -21.96 10.73
C ARG A 23 28.70 -23.24 11.57
N SER A 24 28.00 -24.24 11.03
CA SER A 24 27.97 -25.60 11.57
C SER A 24 28.87 -26.53 10.77
N TRP A 25 29.34 -27.62 11.39
CA TRP A 25 30.19 -28.63 10.75
C TRP A 25 29.48 -29.36 9.59
N LEU A 26 28.15 -29.42 9.63
CA LEU A 26 27.31 -29.84 8.51
C LEU A 26 26.32 -28.72 8.21
N GLY A 27 26.44 -28.11 7.03
CA GLY A 27 25.65 -26.96 6.63
C GLY A 27 25.59 -26.76 5.13
N TYR A 28 24.74 -25.83 4.70
CA TYR A 28 24.68 -25.39 3.32
C TYR A 28 25.93 -24.59 2.94
N LYS A 29 26.27 -24.60 1.64
CA LYS A 29 27.36 -23.77 1.13
C LYS A 29 26.96 -22.29 1.24
N GLU A 30 27.82 -21.50 1.85
CA GLU A 30 27.59 -20.06 2.08
C GLU A 30 27.21 -19.33 0.79
N ASP A 31 27.95 -19.57 -0.30
CA ASP A 31 27.68 -18.94 -1.60
C ASP A 31 26.30 -19.27 -2.17
N GLN A 32 25.82 -20.51 -2.00
CA GLN A 32 24.50 -20.93 -2.48
C GLN A 32 23.38 -20.29 -1.66
N VAL A 33 23.61 -20.13 -0.36
CA VAL A 33 22.67 -19.43 0.53
C VAL A 33 22.65 -17.95 0.16
N ASN A 34 23.81 -17.32 -0.06
CA ASN A 34 23.90 -15.92 -0.41
C ASN A 34 23.22 -15.61 -1.75
N GLU A 35 23.46 -16.40 -2.79
CA GLU A 35 22.79 -16.24 -4.10
C GLU A 35 21.26 -16.33 -3.95
N PHE A 36 20.78 -17.29 -3.15
CA PHE A 36 19.36 -17.42 -2.87
C PHE A 36 18.79 -16.25 -2.06
N LEU A 37 19.54 -15.73 -1.08
CA LEU A 37 19.12 -14.57 -0.29
C LEU A 37 19.09 -13.29 -1.12
N ASP A 38 20.01 -13.12 -2.08
CA ASP A 38 20.00 -11.99 -3.01
C ASP A 38 18.72 -11.96 -3.85
N ASP A 39 18.24 -13.13 -4.31
CA ASP A 39 16.98 -13.23 -5.05
C ASP A 39 15.77 -12.94 -4.17
N ILE A 40 15.75 -13.43 -2.92
CA ILE A 40 14.70 -13.08 -1.95
C ILE A 40 14.69 -11.58 -1.66
N ILE A 41 15.85 -10.94 -1.54
CA ILE A 41 15.95 -9.49 -1.31
C ILE A 41 15.32 -8.73 -2.47
N LYS A 42 15.64 -9.09 -3.72
CA LYS A 42 15.04 -8.48 -4.93
C LYS A 42 13.53 -8.63 -4.92
N ASP A 43 13.02 -9.82 -4.62
CA ASP A 43 11.57 -10.07 -4.56
C ASP A 43 10.90 -9.22 -3.47
N TYR A 44 11.51 -9.07 -2.30
CA TYR A 44 11.01 -8.20 -1.24
C TYR A 44 10.92 -6.74 -1.67
N GLU A 45 11.89 -6.24 -2.44
CA GLU A 45 11.82 -4.89 -3.01
C GLU A 45 10.68 -4.75 -4.02
N ILE A 46 10.49 -5.75 -4.88
CA ILE A 46 9.40 -5.78 -5.87
C ILE A 46 8.05 -5.79 -5.16
N PHE A 47 7.85 -6.65 -4.16
CA PHE A 47 6.61 -6.68 -3.38
C PHE A 47 6.33 -5.36 -2.68
N ASN A 48 7.37 -4.73 -2.10
CA ASN A 48 7.21 -3.41 -1.48
C ASN A 48 6.79 -2.34 -2.50
N LYS A 49 7.32 -2.37 -3.73
CA LYS A 49 6.91 -1.46 -4.82
C LYS A 49 5.45 -1.71 -5.22
N ILE A 50 5.06 -2.97 -5.38
CA ILE A 50 3.67 -3.35 -5.74
C ILE A 50 2.70 -2.91 -4.64
N ILE A 51 3.02 -3.18 -3.37
CA ILE A 51 2.18 -2.77 -2.23
C ILE A 51 2.04 -1.25 -2.19
N LYS A 52 3.13 -0.50 -2.35
CA LYS A 52 3.09 0.96 -2.40
C LYS A 52 2.22 1.47 -3.54
N ASN A 53 2.38 0.92 -4.75
CA ASN A 53 1.57 1.28 -5.91
C ASN A 53 0.08 1.00 -5.67
N LEU A 54 -0.26 -0.20 -5.18
CA LEU A 54 -1.65 -0.55 -4.86
C LEU A 54 -2.23 0.35 -3.75
N GLN A 55 -1.44 0.71 -2.75
CA GLN A 55 -1.84 1.66 -1.71
C GLN A 55 -2.05 3.06 -2.27
N GLU A 56 -1.23 3.49 -3.22
CA GLU A 56 -1.37 4.77 -3.92
C GLU A 56 -2.62 4.77 -4.81
N GLN A 57 -2.83 3.75 -5.63
CA GLN A 57 -4.05 3.57 -6.42
C GLN A 57 -5.31 3.55 -5.54
N ASN A 58 -5.30 2.85 -4.41
CA ASN A 58 -6.41 2.87 -3.47
C ASN A 58 -6.61 4.24 -2.80
N LYS A 59 -5.54 5.03 -2.63
CA LYS A 59 -5.61 6.42 -2.15
C LYS A 59 -6.04 7.40 -3.21
N GLU A 60 -5.86 7.08 -4.50
CA GLU A 60 -6.31 7.84 -5.69
C GLU A 60 -7.74 7.47 -6.12
N ILE A 61 -8.29 6.41 -5.53
CA ILE A 61 -9.74 6.14 -5.52
C ILE A 61 -10.37 6.61 -4.19
N PRO A 62 -10.17 7.86 -3.70
CA PRO A 62 -11.22 8.46 -2.92
C PRO A 62 -12.23 8.97 -3.95
N ILE A 63 -13.50 8.55 -3.84
CA ILE A 63 -14.61 9.41 -4.28
C ILE A 63 -15.00 9.33 -5.79
N ASN A 64 -14.55 8.41 -6.65
CA ASN A 64 -15.17 8.25 -7.99
C ASN A 64 -16.55 7.53 -8.00
N ASN A 65 -17.18 7.38 -6.83
CA ASN A 65 -18.62 7.07 -6.72
C ASN A 65 -19.47 8.34 -6.54
N ASN A 66 -18.85 9.53 -6.54
CA ASN A 66 -19.55 10.78 -6.29
C ASN A 66 -19.57 11.74 -7.46
N SER A 67 -19.05 11.47 -8.67
CA SER A 67 -19.23 12.46 -9.76
C SER A 67 -20.71 12.82 -9.99
N SER A 68 -21.60 11.82 -9.96
CA SER A 68 -23.05 12.04 -10.04
C SER A 68 -23.61 12.70 -8.77
N THR A 69 -23.18 12.25 -7.59
CA THR A 69 -23.64 12.80 -6.30
C THR A 69 -23.17 14.24 -6.10
N ASP A 70 -21.95 14.57 -6.50
CA ASP A 70 -21.30 15.88 -6.47
C ASP A 70 -21.99 16.84 -7.43
N TYR A 71 -22.35 16.39 -8.63
CA TYR A 71 -23.19 17.18 -9.54
C TYR A 71 -24.55 17.47 -8.93
N ILE A 72 -25.22 16.46 -8.35
CA ILE A 72 -26.51 16.63 -7.68
C ILE A 72 -26.38 17.62 -6.50
N LEU A 73 -25.37 17.47 -5.65
CA LEU A 73 -25.11 18.37 -4.52
C LEU A 73 -24.83 19.80 -4.98
N MET A 74 -24.06 19.97 -6.07
CA MET A 74 -23.79 21.29 -6.63
C MET A 74 -25.06 21.95 -7.16
N ARG A 75 -25.92 21.19 -7.87
CA ARG A 75 -27.21 21.69 -8.33
C ARG A 75 -28.16 22.02 -7.18
N ILE A 76 -28.17 21.23 -6.11
CA ILE A 76 -28.96 21.52 -4.90
C ILE A 76 -28.49 22.85 -4.28
N ARG A 77 -27.18 23.06 -4.10
CA ARG A 77 -26.66 24.33 -3.57
C ARG A 77 -27.02 25.54 -4.44
N GLU A 78 -26.92 25.41 -5.77
CA GLU A 78 -27.35 26.45 -6.71
C GLU A 78 -28.83 26.78 -6.56
N LEU A 79 -29.68 25.75 -6.46
CA LEU A 79 -31.13 25.92 -6.26
C LEU A 79 -31.45 26.56 -4.91
N GLU A 80 -30.75 26.20 -3.84
CA GLU A 80 -30.96 26.80 -2.53
C GLU A 80 -30.61 28.28 -2.51
N ARG A 81 -29.49 28.65 -3.14
CA ARG A 81 -29.11 30.06 -3.31
C ARG A 81 -30.15 30.82 -4.13
N TYR A 82 -30.67 30.23 -5.21
CA TYR A 82 -31.67 30.87 -6.06
C TYR A 82 -33.02 31.04 -5.35
N CYS A 83 -33.53 30.00 -4.69
CA CYS A 83 -34.84 30.00 -4.05
C CYS A 83 -34.85 30.71 -2.69
N PHE A 84 -33.76 30.62 -1.92
CA PHE A 84 -33.71 31.05 -0.52
C PHE A 84 -32.64 32.10 -0.20
N GLY A 85 -31.79 32.47 -1.17
CA GLY A 85 -30.72 33.45 -0.98
C GLY A 85 -29.56 32.99 -0.09
N ARG A 86 -29.56 31.73 0.37
CA ARG A 86 -28.52 31.13 1.20
C ARG A 86 -28.58 29.60 1.15
N GLU A 87 -27.46 28.95 1.45
CA GLU A 87 -27.40 27.49 1.61
C GLU A 87 -28.05 27.07 2.92
N ARG A 88 -28.75 25.94 2.92
CA ARG A 88 -29.22 25.30 4.15
C ARG A 88 -28.20 24.24 4.58
N GLY A 89 -27.60 24.47 5.74
CA GLY A 89 -26.70 23.51 6.39
C GLY A 89 -27.45 22.33 6.99
#